data_AF-A0A349GXJ3-F1
#
_entry.id   AF-A0A349GXJ3-F1
#
_cell.length_a   1.000
_cell.length_b   1.000
_cell.length_c   1.000
_cell.angle_alpha   90.00
_cell.angle_beta   90.00
_cell.angle_gamma   90.00
#
_symmetry.space_group_name_H-M   'P 1'
#
loop_
_entity.id
_entity.type
_entity.pdbx_description
1 polymer ?
#
loop_
_entity_poly.entity_id
_entity_poly.type
_entity_poly.pdbx_seq_one_letter_code
_entity_poly.pdbx_strand_id
1 'polypeptide(L)'
;MKTGLKWQTRGQALVGGVILVFLGTAITAGALVYVMHTHRSTRTHRSWVNALHVAEAGVEVAINEFYKEVSGVPPWIGWSNVTANPRIKAFVNKPLLPTGVVSETNRFYSVIANLDTFTVTSTGTVTLAQFTNGMQRTLQVKLQPDYTSPFSAALLAKSYVKHGGNASVDSFDSSDPNKSTNGQYDPLKRQVNGDIVTVSSDPEAAIFATGSGVLYGDLIAGIGG
;
A
#
# COMPACT_ATOMS: atom_id res chain seq x y z
N MET A 1 45.37 75.89 38.92
CA MET A 1 43.92 75.81 38.59
C MET A 1 43.80 75.26 37.16
N LYS A 2 43.60 73.95 37.00
CA LYS A 2 43.45 73.31 35.68
C LYS A 2 41.99 72.87 35.51
N THR A 3 41.20 73.66 34.80
CA THR A 3 39.85 73.31 34.35
C THR A 3 39.91 73.03 32.85
N GLY A 4 40.13 71.78 32.48
CA GLY A 4 40.19 71.39 31.08
C GLY A 4 40.06 69.89 30.90
N LEU A 5 38.83 69.37 30.98
CA LEU A 5 38.34 68.18 30.26
C LEU A 5 36.89 67.87 30.71
N LYS A 6 35.87 68.44 30.05
CA LYS A 6 34.47 67.99 30.22
C LYS A 6 33.70 67.85 28.90
N TRP A 7 34.37 68.06 27.75
CA TRP A 7 33.73 68.00 26.43
C TRP A 7 33.77 66.59 25.79
N GLN A 8 34.64 65.67 26.26
CA GLN A 8 34.78 64.33 25.67
C GLN A 8 33.73 63.30 26.15
N THR A 9 33.16 63.46 27.35
CA THR A 9 32.20 62.49 27.92
C THR A 9 30.82 62.55 27.29
N ARG A 10 30.41 63.69 26.72
CA ARG A 10 29.09 63.86 26.09
C ARG A 10 28.99 63.23 24.69
N GLY A 11 30.08 63.27 23.90
CA GLY A 11 30.13 62.62 22.59
C GLY A 11 30.16 61.09 22.68
N GLN A 12 30.86 60.53 23.68
CA GLN A 12 30.95 59.09 23.89
C GLN A 12 29.61 58.45 24.29
N ALA A 13 28.80 59.14 25.09
CA ALA A 13 27.47 58.65 25.49
C ALA A 13 26.50 58.53 24.29
N LEU A 14 26.55 59.48 23.36
CA LEU A 14 25.73 59.44 22.14
C LEU A 14 26.14 58.27 21.23
N VAL A 15 27.44 58.10 20.98
CA VAL A 15 27.97 57.02 20.14
C VAL A 15 27.65 55.65 20.73
N GLY A 16 27.78 55.48 22.05
CA GLY A 16 27.39 54.24 22.74
C GLY A 16 25.90 53.93 22.61
N GLY A 17 25.03 54.95 22.74
CA GLY A 17 23.58 54.80 22.55
C GLY A 17 23.22 54.37 21.13
N VAL A 18 23.84 54.98 20.11
CA VAL A 18 23.60 54.63 18.70
C VAL A 18 24.03 53.19 18.40
N ILE A 19 25.18 52.77 18.91
CA ILE A 19 25.67 51.39 18.74
C ILE A 19 24.73 50.39 19.41
N LEU A 20 24.25 50.68 20.62
CA LEU A 20 23.32 49.78 21.33
C LEU A 20 21.97 49.65 20.61
N VAL A 21 21.43 50.76 20.10
CA VAL A 21 20.20 50.73 19.30
C VAL A 21 20.44 49.95 18.01
N PHE A 22 21.55 50.19 17.31
CA PHE A 22 21.89 49.46 16.09
C PHE A 22 22.00 47.95 16.34
N LEU A 23 22.75 47.54 17.37
CA LEU A 23 22.88 46.13 17.74
C LEU A 23 21.53 45.52 18.14
N GLY A 24 20.72 46.24 18.92
CA GLY A 24 19.37 45.81 19.29
C GLY A 24 18.46 45.60 18.06
N THR A 25 18.49 46.53 17.11
CA THR A 25 17.74 46.42 15.84
C THR A 25 18.27 45.28 14.96
N ALA A 26 19.59 45.07 14.90
CA ALA A 26 20.17 43.99 14.12
C ALA A 26 19.82 42.61 14.68
N ILE A 27 19.85 42.45 16.01
CA ILE A 27 19.49 41.20 16.70
C ILE A 27 18.00 40.90 16.51
N THR A 28 17.13 41.90 16.72
CA THR A 28 15.68 41.72 16.53
C THR A 28 15.32 41.41 15.08
N ALA A 29 15.94 42.08 14.12
CA ALA A 29 15.78 41.76 12.70
C ALA A 29 16.25 40.34 12.37
N GLY A 30 17.41 39.92 12.89
CA GLY A 30 17.94 38.57 12.70
C GLY A 30 17.01 37.48 13.28
N ALA A 31 16.50 37.69 14.49
CA ALA A 31 15.55 36.78 15.13
C ALA A 31 14.24 36.67 14.34
N LEU A 32 13.72 37.79 13.82
CA LEU A 32 12.50 37.80 13.03
C LEU A 32 12.66 37.01 11.73
N VAL A 33 13.78 37.22 11.02
CA VAL A 33 14.10 36.48 9.79
C VAL A 33 14.21 34.98 10.07
N TYR A 34 14.87 34.59 11.16
CA TYR A 34 14.94 33.19 11.59
C TYR A 34 13.56 32.57 11.85
N VAL A 35 12.69 33.29 12.57
CA VAL A 35 11.31 32.84 12.83
C VAL A 35 10.50 32.69 11.54
N MET A 36 10.66 33.62 10.59
CA MET A 36 10.00 33.51 9.28
C MET A 36 10.48 32.27 8.51
N HIS A 37 11.79 31.99 8.52
CA HIS A 37 12.34 30.81 7.85
C HIS A 37 11.84 29.50 8.47
N THR A 38 11.84 29.41 9.81
CA THR A 38 11.35 28.21 10.51
C THR A 38 9.87 27.98 10.28
N HIS A 39 9.04 29.04 10.30
CA HIS A 39 7.62 28.93 9.96
C HIS A 39 7.40 28.49 8.52
N ARG A 40 8.15 29.02 7.56
CA ARG A 40 8.04 28.62 6.16
C ARG A 40 8.39 27.15 5.98
N SER A 41 9.48 26.69 6.58
CA SER A 41 9.90 25.28 6.53
C SER A 41 8.84 24.36 7.15
N THR A 42 8.35 24.72 8.35
CA THR A 42 7.33 23.93 9.07
C THR A 42 6.03 23.83 8.28
N ARG A 43 5.57 24.93 7.67
CA ARG A 43 4.35 24.94 6.85
C ARG A 43 4.47 24.00 5.65
N THR A 44 5.60 24.05 4.95
CA THR A 44 5.89 23.15 3.81
C THR A 44 5.93 21.69 4.24
N HIS A 45 6.57 21.38 5.38
CA HIS A 45 6.61 20.02 5.91
C HIS A 45 5.21 19.50 6.26
N ARG A 46 4.38 20.33 6.91
CA ARG A 46 2.98 19.98 7.21
C ARG A 46 2.17 19.69 5.95
N SER A 47 2.30 20.52 4.91
CA SER A 47 1.60 20.25 3.64
C SER A 47 2.07 18.97 2.97
N TRP A 48 3.35 18.62 3.13
CA TRP A 48 3.94 17.41 2.55
C TRP A 48 3.40 16.14 3.22
N VAL A 49 3.39 16.12 4.55
CA VAL A 49 2.81 15.02 5.34
C VAL A 49 1.31 14.91 5.08
N ASN A 50 0.59 16.02 5.04
CA ASN A 50 -0.84 15.99 4.74
C ASN A 50 -1.15 15.45 3.33
N ALA A 51 -0.36 15.81 2.31
CA ALA A 51 -0.54 15.27 0.97
C ALA A 51 -0.33 13.76 0.93
N LEU A 52 0.58 13.23 1.75
CA LEU A 52 0.77 11.79 1.91
C LEU A 52 -0.46 11.12 2.56
N HIS A 53 -0.95 11.63 3.69
CA HIS A 53 -2.15 11.07 4.34
C HIS A 53 -3.38 11.10 3.43
N VAL A 54 -3.54 12.15 2.62
CA VAL A 54 -4.63 12.24 1.63
C VAL A 54 -4.45 11.18 0.54
N ALA A 55 -3.22 10.92 0.09
CA ALA A 55 -2.94 9.86 -0.87
C ALA A 55 -3.25 8.46 -0.27
N GLU A 56 -2.94 8.23 1.00
CA GLU A 56 -3.21 6.96 1.71
C GLU A 56 -4.71 6.67 1.78
N ALA A 57 -5.52 7.68 2.12
CA ALA A 57 -6.98 7.54 2.11
C ALA A 57 -7.52 7.11 0.73
N GLY A 58 -6.95 7.64 -0.36
CA GLY A 58 -7.33 7.22 -1.71
C GLY A 58 -7.01 5.75 -1.99
N VAL A 59 -5.92 5.22 -1.42
CA VAL A 59 -5.59 3.80 -1.54
C VAL A 59 -6.56 2.93 -0.77
N GLU A 60 -6.94 3.30 0.46
CA GLU A 60 -7.92 2.55 1.24
C GLU A 60 -9.25 2.40 0.50
N VAL A 61 -9.70 3.48 -0.15
CA VAL A 61 -10.92 3.45 -0.96
C VAL A 61 -10.78 2.49 -2.13
N ALA A 62 -9.65 2.48 -2.84
CA ALA A 62 -9.43 1.54 -3.95
C ALA A 62 -9.32 0.09 -3.48
N ILE A 63 -8.67 -0.17 -2.35
CA ILE A 63 -8.57 -1.51 -1.76
C ILE A 63 -9.96 -2.04 -1.42
N ASN A 64 -10.83 -1.19 -0.88
CA ASN A 64 -12.22 -1.57 -0.60
C ASN A 64 -13.00 -1.92 -1.89
N GLU A 65 -12.76 -1.24 -3.01
CA GLU A 65 -13.39 -1.60 -4.29
C GLU A 65 -12.85 -2.92 -4.85
N PHE A 66 -11.55 -3.19 -4.70
CA PHE A 66 -10.98 -4.52 -5.00
C PHE A 66 -11.61 -5.61 -4.14
N TYR A 67 -11.81 -5.36 -2.85
CA TYR A 67 -12.48 -6.31 -1.96
C TYR A 67 -13.92 -6.61 -2.41
N LYS A 68 -14.68 -5.58 -2.79
CA LYS A 68 -16.05 -5.76 -3.32
C LYS A 68 -16.08 -6.61 -4.59
N GLU A 69 -15.10 -6.41 -5.49
CA GLU A 69 -14.98 -7.19 -6.72
C GLU A 69 -14.76 -8.67 -6.43
N VAL A 70 -13.90 -8.99 -5.45
CA VAL A 70 -13.68 -10.37 -5.01
C VAL A 70 -14.89 -10.93 -4.27
N SER A 71 -15.60 -10.12 -3.49
CA SER A 71 -16.75 -10.57 -2.70
C SER A 71 -18.07 -10.64 -3.47
N GLY A 72 -18.07 -10.34 -4.77
CA GLY A 72 -19.27 -10.35 -5.62
C GLY A 72 -20.29 -9.23 -5.34
N VAL A 73 -19.88 -8.20 -4.57
CA VAL A 73 -20.69 -6.98 -4.35
C VAL A 73 -20.37 -6.01 -5.48
N PRO A 74 -21.36 -5.27 -6.05
CA PRO A 74 -21.10 -4.35 -7.17
C PRO A 74 -19.93 -3.38 -6.89
N PRO A 75 -18.78 -3.55 -7.56
CA PRO A 75 -17.59 -2.75 -7.31
C PRO A 75 -17.53 -1.55 -8.27
N TRP A 76 -16.65 -0.60 -7.96
CA TRP A 76 -16.29 0.53 -8.83
C TRP A 76 -17.43 1.52 -9.14
N ILE A 77 -18.43 1.61 -8.26
CA ILE A 77 -19.53 2.58 -8.41
C ILE A 77 -18.98 4.00 -8.31
N GLY A 78 -19.23 4.83 -9.34
CA GLY A 78 -18.74 6.20 -9.39
C GLY A 78 -17.29 6.36 -9.85
N TRP A 79 -16.65 5.27 -10.29
CA TRP A 79 -15.34 5.28 -10.95
C TRP A 79 -15.51 5.37 -12.47
N SER A 80 -14.58 6.03 -13.15
CA SER A 80 -14.51 6.10 -14.61
C SER A 80 -13.45 5.16 -15.17
N ASN A 81 -13.57 4.76 -16.44
CA ASN A 81 -12.50 4.05 -17.13
C ASN A 81 -11.45 5.07 -17.61
N VAL A 82 -10.17 4.81 -17.35
CA VAL A 82 -9.06 5.72 -17.73
C VAL A 82 -8.72 5.63 -19.22
N THR A 83 -8.91 4.45 -19.79
CA THR A 83 -8.62 4.15 -21.19
C THR A 83 -9.79 3.40 -21.79
N ALA A 84 -9.66 2.99 -23.07
CA ALA A 84 -10.58 2.03 -23.66
C ALA A 84 -10.60 0.68 -22.90
N ASN A 85 -9.58 0.38 -22.09
CA ASN A 85 -9.57 -0.79 -21.23
C ASN A 85 -10.46 -0.55 -19.98
N PRO A 86 -11.59 -1.27 -19.84
CA PRO A 86 -12.48 -1.13 -18.69
C PRO A 86 -11.87 -1.67 -17.39
N ARG A 87 -10.73 -2.36 -17.46
CA ARG A 87 -9.98 -2.91 -16.32
C ARG A 87 -9.01 -1.91 -15.69
N ILE A 88 -9.00 -0.66 -16.16
CA ILE A 88 -8.28 0.45 -15.52
C ILE A 88 -9.30 1.51 -15.09
N LYS A 89 -9.50 1.62 -13.77
CA LYS A 89 -10.49 2.50 -13.15
C LYS A 89 -9.82 3.72 -12.55
N ALA A 90 -10.49 4.87 -12.59
CA ALA A 90 -10.07 6.07 -11.87
C ALA A 90 -11.18 6.72 -11.05
N PHE A 91 -10.74 7.34 -9.95
CA PHE A 91 -11.56 8.11 -9.03
C PHE A 91 -10.82 9.42 -8.75
N VAL A 92 -11.20 10.46 -9.46
CA VAL A 92 -10.39 11.68 -9.62
C VAL A 92 -10.99 12.83 -8.83
N ASN A 93 -10.12 13.63 -8.21
CA ASN A 93 -10.43 14.88 -7.50
C ASN A 93 -11.49 14.71 -6.43
N LYS A 94 -11.31 13.71 -5.57
CA LYS A 94 -12.28 13.37 -4.53
C LYS A 94 -11.85 13.99 -3.21
N PRO A 95 -12.74 14.75 -2.54
CA PRO A 95 -12.40 15.38 -1.28
C PRO A 95 -12.19 14.32 -0.20
N LEU A 96 -11.34 14.63 0.78
CA LEU A 96 -11.12 13.76 1.94
C LEU A 96 -12.36 13.69 2.85
N LEU A 97 -13.16 14.76 2.89
CA LEU A 97 -14.37 14.86 3.69
C LEU A 97 -15.62 14.69 2.81
N PRO A 98 -16.69 14.07 3.35
CA PRO A 98 -17.96 13.95 2.64
C PRO A 98 -18.52 15.32 2.24
N THR A 99 -19.10 15.37 1.04
CA THR A 99 -19.81 16.54 0.52
C THR A 99 -20.90 16.97 1.51
N GLY A 100 -20.76 18.15 2.11
CA GLY A 100 -21.76 18.75 3.02
C GLY A 100 -21.29 19.00 4.46
N VAL A 101 -20.13 18.47 4.88
CA VAL A 101 -19.58 18.75 6.23
C VAL A 101 -18.67 19.98 6.20
N VAL A 102 -17.92 20.15 5.11
CA VAL A 102 -17.20 21.38 4.70
C VAL A 102 -16.79 21.14 3.25
N SER A 103 -16.98 22.10 2.35
CA SER A 103 -16.48 22.00 0.97
C SER A 103 -14.95 22.09 1.00
N GLU A 104 -14.30 20.94 1.15
CA GLU A 104 -12.85 20.89 1.20
C GLU A 104 -12.28 20.80 -0.21
N THR A 105 -12.20 21.96 -0.87
CA THR A 105 -11.53 22.11 -2.18
C THR A 105 -10.01 22.03 -2.08
N ASN A 106 -9.47 22.13 -0.86
CA ASN A 106 -8.03 22.28 -0.67
C ASN A 106 -7.28 20.97 -0.47
N ARG A 107 -7.97 19.85 -0.24
CA ARG A 107 -7.35 18.54 -0.04
C ARG A 107 -8.18 17.48 -0.76
N PHE A 108 -7.58 16.85 -1.76
CA PHE A 108 -8.25 15.85 -2.56
C PHE A 108 -7.28 14.77 -3.00
N TYR A 109 -7.81 13.58 -3.25
CA TYR A 109 -7.06 12.47 -3.80
C TYR A 109 -7.60 12.08 -5.18
N SER A 110 -6.70 11.55 -5.99
CA SER A 110 -6.99 10.99 -7.31
C SER A 110 -6.34 9.62 -7.40
N VAL A 111 -7.14 8.60 -7.68
CA VAL A 111 -6.71 7.19 -7.64
C VAL A 111 -6.91 6.56 -9.00
N ILE A 112 -5.94 5.73 -9.39
CA ILE A 112 -5.99 4.86 -10.56
C ILE A 112 -5.76 3.43 -10.08
N ALA A 113 -6.75 2.57 -10.30
CA ALA A 113 -6.68 1.14 -10.02
C ALA A 113 -6.58 0.36 -11.33
N ASN A 114 -5.56 -0.49 -11.45
CA ASN A 114 -5.35 -1.36 -12.59
C ASN A 114 -5.60 -2.80 -12.15
N LEU A 115 -6.69 -3.38 -12.67
CA LEU A 115 -7.17 -4.72 -12.33
C LEU A 115 -6.42 -5.83 -13.09
N ASP A 116 -5.60 -5.49 -14.08
CA ASP A 116 -4.76 -6.47 -14.79
C ASP A 116 -3.48 -6.77 -14.00
N THR A 117 -2.95 -5.74 -13.34
CA THR A 117 -1.69 -5.83 -12.57
C THR A 117 -1.89 -5.82 -11.06
N PHE A 118 -3.15 -5.69 -10.61
CA PHE A 118 -3.52 -5.48 -9.21
C PHE A 118 -2.75 -4.33 -8.56
N THR A 119 -2.57 -3.23 -9.31
CA THR A 119 -1.87 -2.04 -8.80
C THR A 119 -2.82 -0.89 -8.55
N VAL A 120 -2.64 -0.23 -7.41
CA VAL A 120 -3.33 1.01 -7.04
C VAL A 120 -2.30 2.12 -7.01
N THR A 121 -2.54 3.18 -7.76
CA THR A 121 -1.74 4.40 -7.71
C THR A 121 -2.63 5.54 -7.21
N SER A 122 -2.31 6.11 -6.05
CA SER A 122 -3.05 7.22 -5.46
C SER A 122 -2.18 8.46 -5.38
N THR A 123 -2.72 9.59 -5.81
CA THR A 123 -2.10 10.91 -5.70
C THR A 123 -2.93 11.80 -4.79
N GLY A 124 -2.36 12.19 -3.65
CA GLY A 124 -2.93 13.17 -2.74
C GLY A 124 -2.42 14.57 -3.05
N THR A 125 -3.33 15.53 -3.14
CA THR A 125 -3.03 16.93 -3.43
C THR A 125 -3.52 17.82 -2.30
N VAL A 126 -2.65 18.72 -1.84
CA VAL A 126 -2.99 19.79 -0.90
C VAL A 126 -2.73 21.13 -1.58
N THR A 127 -3.77 21.91 -1.84
CA THR A 127 -3.66 23.27 -2.36
C THR A 127 -3.66 24.27 -1.21
N LEU A 128 -2.67 25.15 -1.21
CA LEU A 128 -2.56 26.28 -0.29
C LEU A 128 -2.26 27.50 -1.16
N ALA A 129 -2.69 28.70 -0.75
CA ALA A 129 -2.47 29.94 -1.50
C ALA A 129 -0.99 30.22 -1.84
N GLN A 130 -0.06 29.61 -1.10
CA GLN A 130 1.39 29.70 -1.32
C GLN A 130 1.93 28.81 -2.46
N PHE A 131 1.13 27.89 -3.00
CA PHE A 131 1.53 26.95 -4.05
C PHE A 131 0.68 27.16 -5.31
N THR A 132 1.31 27.46 -6.43
CA THR A 132 0.61 27.68 -7.72
C THR A 132 -0.15 26.44 -8.20
N ASN A 133 0.39 25.24 -7.96
CA ASN A 133 -0.18 23.97 -8.44
C ASN A 133 -0.53 22.99 -7.30
N GLY A 134 -0.53 23.46 -6.04
CA GLY A 134 -0.61 22.60 -4.86
C GLY A 134 0.64 21.75 -4.63
N MET A 135 0.66 21.06 -3.49
CA MET A 135 1.69 20.07 -3.15
C MET A 135 1.10 18.67 -3.33
N GLN A 136 1.82 17.81 -4.05
CA GLN A 136 1.35 16.47 -4.40
C GLN A 136 2.29 15.38 -3.90
N ARG A 137 1.71 14.25 -3.50
CA ARG A 137 2.41 13.00 -3.20
C ARG A 137 1.67 11.85 -3.87
N THR A 138 2.43 10.99 -4.53
CA THR A 138 1.91 9.79 -5.18
C THR A 138 2.49 8.58 -4.49
N LEU A 139 1.63 7.59 -4.25
CA LEU A 139 2.03 6.29 -3.74
C LEU A 139 1.41 5.20 -4.58
N GLN A 140 2.14 4.09 -4.70
CA GLN A 140 1.72 2.94 -5.45
C GLN A 140 1.74 1.72 -4.54
N VAL A 141 0.63 0.99 -4.52
CA VAL A 141 0.49 -0.27 -3.81
C VAL A 141 0.20 -1.35 -4.84
N LYS A 142 0.94 -2.45 -4.76
CA LYS A 142 0.67 -3.65 -5.54
C LYS A 142 0.02 -4.67 -4.62
N LEU A 143 -1.22 -5.04 -4.92
CA LEU A 143 -1.92 -6.10 -4.22
C LEU A 143 -1.40 -7.43 -4.75
N GLN A 144 -1.15 -8.35 -3.83
CA GLN A 144 -0.81 -9.72 -4.16
C GLN A 144 -1.93 -10.60 -3.60
N PRO A 145 -2.58 -11.42 -4.44
CA PRO A 145 -3.52 -12.41 -3.94
C PRO A 145 -2.80 -13.39 -3.01
N ASP A 146 -3.40 -13.66 -1.87
CA ASP A 146 -2.96 -14.73 -0.99
C ASP A 146 -3.42 -16.05 -1.59
N TYR A 147 -2.49 -16.76 -2.25
CA TYR A 147 -2.72 -18.11 -2.78
C TYR A 147 -2.48 -19.17 -1.69
N THR A 148 -2.93 -18.93 -0.46
CA THR A 148 -3.08 -20.03 0.49
C THR A 148 -4.19 -20.94 -0.04
N SER A 149 -3.80 -21.98 -0.76
CA SER A 149 -4.69 -23.08 -1.10
C SER A 149 -5.37 -23.53 0.20
N PRO A 150 -6.71 -23.55 0.28
CA PRO A 150 -7.40 -24.03 1.48
C PRO A 150 -7.09 -25.50 1.77
N PHE A 151 -6.50 -26.20 0.79
CA PHE A 151 -6.06 -27.58 0.88
C PHE A 151 -4.54 -27.62 0.74
N SER A 152 -3.86 -28.07 1.80
CA SER A 152 -2.40 -28.28 1.80
C SER A 152 -1.98 -29.55 1.06
N ALA A 153 -2.94 -30.37 0.66
CA ALA A 153 -2.74 -31.65 0.00
C ALA A 153 -3.94 -31.97 -0.91
N ALA A 154 -3.72 -32.81 -1.92
CA ALA A 154 -4.76 -33.25 -2.85
C ALA A 154 -5.83 -34.14 -2.15
N LEU A 155 -5.41 -34.91 -1.14
CA LEU A 155 -6.31 -35.70 -0.31
C LEU A 155 -5.88 -35.64 1.16
N LEU A 156 -6.81 -35.26 2.04
CA LEU A 156 -6.65 -35.28 3.49
C LEU A 156 -7.65 -36.27 4.09
N ALA A 157 -7.15 -37.26 4.83
CA ALA A 157 -7.99 -38.28 5.47
C ALA A 157 -7.70 -38.37 6.98
N LYS A 158 -8.77 -38.50 7.78
CA LYS A 158 -8.66 -38.69 9.23
C LYS A 158 -8.13 -40.08 9.63
N SER A 159 -8.33 -41.07 8.78
CA SER A 159 -7.97 -42.46 9.05
C SER A 159 -7.36 -43.04 7.78
N TYR A 160 -7.78 -44.18 7.29
CA TYR A 160 -7.10 -44.82 6.17
C TYR A 160 -7.44 -44.19 4.82
N VAL A 161 -6.45 -44.09 3.94
CA VAL A 161 -6.67 -43.87 2.49
C VAL A 161 -6.50 -45.20 1.79
N LYS A 162 -7.56 -45.67 1.13
CA LYS A 162 -7.52 -46.85 0.25
C LYS A 162 -7.71 -46.40 -1.19
N HIS A 163 -6.65 -46.45 -1.97
CA HIS A 163 -6.66 -46.21 -3.40
C HIS A 163 -6.71 -47.57 -4.12
N GLY A 164 -7.62 -47.70 -5.09
CA GLY A 164 -7.87 -48.93 -5.84
C GLY A 164 -8.01 -48.68 -7.34
N GLY A 165 -7.65 -49.67 -8.14
CA GLY A 165 -7.82 -49.63 -9.60
C GLY A 165 -6.78 -48.76 -10.30
N ASN A 166 -7.23 -47.89 -11.20
CA ASN A 166 -6.37 -47.08 -12.08
C ASN A 166 -6.44 -45.57 -11.76
N ALA A 167 -6.87 -45.21 -10.55
CA ALA A 167 -7.01 -43.81 -10.17
C ALA A 167 -5.62 -43.18 -9.93
N SER A 168 -5.35 -42.05 -10.58
CA SER A 168 -4.12 -41.28 -10.37
C SER A 168 -4.40 -39.98 -9.62
N VAL A 169 -3.46 -39.56 -8.78
CA VAL A 169 -3.50 -38.27 -8.07
C VAL A 169 -2.34 -37.42 -8.52
N ASP A 170 -2.61 -36.20 -8.95
CA ASP A 170 -1.64 -35.23 -9.45
C ASP A 170 -2.11 -33.79 -9.12
N SER A 171 -1.32 -32.80 -9.54
CA SER A 171 -1.75 -31.40 -9.51
C SER A 171 -2.17 -30.91 -10.91
N PHE A 172 -3.22 -30.08 -10.93
CA PHE A 172 -3.81 -29.49 -12.13
C PHE A 172 -3.92 -27.98 -11.97
N ASP A 173 -3.46 -27.24 -12.98
CA ASP A 173 -3.60 -25.79 -13.07
C ASP A 173 -4.19 -25.42 -14.43
N SER A 174 -5.47 -25.04 -14.44
CA SER A 174 -6.20 -24.67 -15.65
C SER A 174 -5.73 -23.35 -16.28
N SER A 175 -4.93 -22.56 -15.56
CA SER A 175 -4.44 -21.26 -16.03
C SER A 175 -3.10 -21.34 -16.78
N ASP A 176 -2.35 -22.43 -16.61
CA ASP A 176 -1.04 -22.64 -17.23
C ASP A 176 -1.13 -23.56 -18.46
N PRO A 177 -0.83 -23.08 -19.68
CA PRO A 177 -0.84 -23.89 -20.91
C PRO A 177 0.17 -25.06 -20.90
N ASN A 178 1.19 -25.01 -20.04
CA ASN A 178 2.15 -26.11 -19.88
C ASN A 178 1.60 -27.24 -18.98
N LYS A 179 0.57 -26.94 -18.18
CA LYS A 179 -0.03 -27.88 -17.22
C LYS A 179 -1.48 -28.26 -17.56
N SER A 180 -2.07 -27.60 -18.56
CA SER A 180 -3.41 -27.86 -19.08
C SER A 180 -3.45 -27.75 -20.61
N THR A 181 -4.46 -28.32 -21.24
CA THR A 181 -4.70 -28.19 -22.69
C THR A 181 -6.02 -27.45 -22.88
N ASN A 182 -5.96 -26.19 -23.33
CA ASN A 182 -7.11 -25.27 -23.42
C ASN A 182 -7.87 -25.13 -22.08
N GLY A 183 -7.15 -25.13 -20.95
CA GLY A 183 -7.74 -25.08 -19.61
C GLY A 183 -8.41 -26.37 -19.15
N GLN A 184 -8.25 -27.47 -19.89
CA GLN A 184 -8.73 -28.81 -19.50
C GLN A 184 -7.58 -29.68 -18.98
N TYR A 185 -7.94 -30.64 -18.13
CA TYR A 185 -7.01 -31.65 -17.63
C TYR A 185 -6.43 -32.48 -18.78
N ASP A 186 -5.12 -32.67 -18.77
CA ASP A 186 -4.38 -33.43 -19.77
C ASP A 186 -3.49 -34.48 -19.06
N PRO A 187 -3.77 -35.78 -19.22
CA PRO A 187 -3.00 -36.86 -18.59
C PRO A 187 -1.52 -36.91 -19.00
N LEU A 188 -1.11 -36.21 -20.06
CA LEU A 188 0.30 -36.11 -20.47
C LEU A 188 1.03 -34.95 -19.79
N LYS A 189 0.31 -34.05 -19.11
CA LYS A 189 0.85 -32.83 -18.46
C LYS A 189 0.79 -32.89 -16.93
N ARG A 190 0.63 -34.08 -16.36
CA ARG A 190 0.56 -34.30 -14.90
C ARG A 190 1.76 -33.70 -14.20
N GLN A 191 1.50 -33.09 -13.05
CA GLN A 191 2.51 -32.41 -12.25
C GLN A 191 2.65 -33.10 -10.88
N VAL A 192 3.84 -32.93 -10.29
CA VAL A 192 4.08 -33.24 -8.88
C VAL A 192 3.23 -32.34 -7.97
N ASN A 193 3.11 -32.65 -6.66
CA ASN A 193 2.26 -31.98 -5.65
C ASN A 193 0.81 -32.51 -5.52
N GLY A 194 0.55 -33.73 -5.99
CA GLY A 194 -0.66 -34.50 -5.70
C GLY A 194 -0.59 -35.21 -4.34
N ASP A 195 -0.31 -34.48 -3.26
CA ASP A 195 0.04 -35.08 -1.97
C ASP A 195 -1.17 -35.74 -1.29
N ILE A 196 -0.95 -36.88 -0.66
CA ILE A 196 -1.94 -37.58 0.15
C ILE A 196 -1.47 -37.59 1.59
N VAL A 197 -2.30 -37.05 2.49
CA VAL A 197 -2.00 -36.91 3.91
C VAL A 197 -3.03 -37.67 4.74
N THR A 198 -2.55 -38.48 5.67
CA THR A 198 -3.38 -39.15 6.68
C THR A 198 -2.84 -38.95 8.09
N VAL A 199 -3.76 -38.88 9.06
CA VAL A 199 -3.44 -38.89 10.49
C VAL A 199 -3.56 -40.26 11.17
N SER A 200 -3.67 -41.33 10.37
CA SER A 200 -3.71 -42.71 10.88
C SER A 200 -2.47 -43.04 11.72
N SER A 201 -2.68 -43.63 12.89
CA SER A 201 -1.61 -44.12 13.77
C SER A 201 -1.12 -45.52 13.40
N ASP A 202 -1.81 -46.22 12.49
CA ASP A 202 -1.43 -47.54 12.00
C ASP A 202 -0.46 -47.40 10.81
N PRO A 203 0.84 -47.72 10.97
CA PRO A 203 1.83 -47.57 9.92
C PRO A 203 1.66 -48.57 8.77
N GLU A 204 0.95 -49.68 8.97
CA GLU A 204 0.79 -50.72 7.95
C GLU A 204 -0.45 -50.49 7.06
N ALA A 205 -1.46 -49.78 7.58
CA ALA A 205 -2.72 -49.54 6.86
C ALA A 205 -3.00 -48.07 6.51
N ALA A 206 -2.18 -47.11 6.98
CA ALA A 206 -2.42 -45.67 6.84
C ALA A 206 -2.76 -45.24 5.41
N ILE A 207 -1.94 -45.65 4.44
CA ILE A 207 -2.16 -45.42 3.01
C ILE A 207 -1.90 -46.74 2.29
N PHE A 208 -2.94 -47.27 1.65
CA PHE A 208 -2.89 -48.55 0.95
C PHE A 208 -3.34 -48.39 -0.50
N ALA A 209 -2.56 -48.96 -1.41
CA ALA A 209 -2.81 -48.93 -2.85
C ALA A 209 -3.01 -50.35 -3.40
N THR A 210 -4.02 -50.52 -4.26
CA THR A 210 -4.23 -51.73 -5.05
C THR A 210 -4.46 -51.35 -6.50
N GLY A 211 -3.87 -52.09 -7.46
CA GLY A 211 -4.00 -51.79 -8.88
C GLY A 211 -2.81 -51.00 -9.44
N SER A 212 -3.04 -50.28 -10.55
CA SER A 212 -1.99 -49.60 -11.33
C SER A 212 -2.14 -48.06 -11.37
N GLY A 213 -2.88 -47.48 -10.43
CA GLY A 213 -2.93 -46.03 -10.26
C GLY A 213 -1.58 -45.46 -9.84
N VAL A 214 -1.33 -44.20 -10.21
CA VAL A 214 -0.05 -43.52 -9.98
C VAL A 214 -0.29 -42.24 -9.18
N LEU A 215 0.52 -42.03 -8.16
CA LEU A 215 0.57 -40.80 -7.37
C LEU A 215 1.76 -39.95 -7.83
N TYR A 216 1.49 -38.69 -8.16
CA TYR A 216 2.49 -37.68 -8.49
C TYR A 216 2.59 -36.67 -7.34
N GLY A 217 3.12 -37.09 -6.21
CA GLY A 217 3.26 -36.27 -5.01
C GLY A 217 3.84 -37.09 -3.87
N ASP A 218 3.71 -36.57 -2.65
CA ASP A 218 4.20 -37.22 -1.45
C ASP A 218 3.09 -37.95 -0.70
N LEU A 219 3.48 -39.07 -0.07
CA LEU A 219 2.64 -39.81 0.86
C LEU A 219 3.07 -39.45 2.28
N ILE A 220 2.20 -38.77 3.02
CA ILE A 220 2.49 -38.31 4.37
C ILE A 220 1.55 -39.02 5.33
N ALA A 221 2.13 -39.86 6.18
CA ALA A 221 1.45 -40.48 7.30
C ALA A 221 2.13 -40.04 8.59
N GLY A 222 1.33 -39.61 9.57
CA GLY A 222 1.85 -39.21 10.87
C GLY A 222 0.76 -39.15 11.92
N ILE A 223 1.11 -39.46 13.15
CA ILE A 223 0.26 -39.24 14.32
C ILE A 223 0.01 -37.73 14.47
N GLY A 224 -1.13 -37.25 13.98
CA GLY A 224 -1.59 -35.85 14.08
C GLY A 224 -3.00 -35.82 14.68
N GLY A 225 -3.19 -35.06 15.75
CA GLY A 225 -4.48 -34.95 16.47
C GLY A 225 -5.61 -34.32 15.66
#